data_AF-A0A6G8AXS3-F1
#
_entry.id   AF-A0A6G8AXS3-F1
#
_cell.length_a   1.000
_cell.length_b   1.000
_cell.length_c   1.000
_cell.angle_alpha   90.00
_cell.angle_beta   90.00
_cell.angle_gamma   90.00
#
_symmetry.space_group_name_H-M   'P 1'
#
loop_
_entity.id
_entity.type
_entity.pdbx_description
1 polymer ?
#
loop_
_entity_poly.entity_id
_entity_poly.type
_entity_poly.pdbx_seq_one_letter_code
_entity_poly.pdbx_strand_id
1 'polypeptide(L)'
;MNIKIKELRSKPYAVKASIKNLKKAYGFQYAVATLQDNDGTQTEAESIKQIIDLQNTVINFVIEILNLKEKEQGELEELEFETVTNIAMYISMRISGMSDEEINGTKSDEDEGLQ
;
A
#
# COMPACT_ATOMS: atom_id res chain seq x y z
N MET A 1 -9.44 7.79 12.15
CA MET A 1 -8.00 7.76 12.46
C MET A 1 -7.27 8.80 11.63
N ASN A 2 -6.09 9.22 12.08
CA ASN A 2 -5.23 10.13 11.33
C ASN A 2 -4.00 9.35 10.85
N ILE A 3 -3.76 9.39 9.54
CA ILE A 3 -2.61 8.73 8.90
C ILE A 3 -1.67 9.83 8.39
N LYS A 4 -0.38 9.74 8.70
CA LYS A 4 0.62 10.72 8.24
C LYS A 4 1.54 10.07 7.21
N ILE A 5 1.51 10.59 5.98
CA ILE A 5 2.41 10.21 4.88
C ILE A 5 3.28 11.42 4.56
N LYS A 6 4.54 11.39 5.01
CA LYS A 6 5.44 12.56 4.99
C LYS A 6 5.86 12.92 3.56
N GLU A 7 5.88 11.93 2.69
CA GLU A 7 6.25 11.97 1.30
C GLU A 7 5.26 12.82 0.48
N LEU A 8 3.99 12.84 0.87
CA LEU A 8 2.93 13.57 0.17
C LEU A 8 2.63 14.93 0.80
N ARG A 9 2.53 15.00 2.14
CA ARG A 9 2.33 16.27 2.84
C ARG A 9 2.64 16.23 4.33
N SER A 10 2.76 17.43 4.90
CA SER A 10 3.00 17.62 6.35
C SER A 10 1.79 17.28 7.23
N LYS A 11 0.57 17.57 6.77
CA LYS A 11 -0.67 17.39 7.55
C LYS A 11 -1.21 15.96 7.44
N PRO A 12 -1.66 15.33 8.54
CA PRO A 12 -2.30 14.02 8.47
C PRO A 12 -3.55 13.97 7.57
N TYR A 13 -3.86 12.79 7.05
CA TYR A 13 -5.10 12.46 6.38
C TYR A 13 -6.11 11.91 7.38
N ALA A 14 -7.32 12.44 7.36
CA ALA A 14 -8.42 11.92 8.16
C ALA A 14 -9.05 10.73 7.42
N VAL A 15 -8.83 9.52 7.93
CA VAL A 15 -9.30 8.28 7.32
C VAL A 15 -10.30 7.58 8.24
N LYS A 16 -11.39 7.06 7.66
CA LYS A 16 -12.40 6.29 8.40
C LYS A 16 -12.09 4.79 8.32
N ALA A 17 -12.20 4.08 9.44
CA ALA A 17 -12.25 2.62 9.48
C ALA A 17 -13.65 2.14 9.05
N SER A 18 -14.01 2.44 7.80
CA SER A 18 -15.30 2.07 7.22
C SER A 18 -15.21 0.73 6.50
N ILE A 19 -16.33 0.02 6.35
CA ILE A 19 -16.41 -1.20 5.53
C ILE A 19 -15.89 -0.94 4.11
N LYS A 20 -16.14 0.25 3.55
CA LYS A 20 -15.61 0.65 2.24
C LYS A 20 -14.08 0.60 2.21
N ASN A 21 -13.42 1.14 3.24
CA ASN A 21 -11.96 1.21 3.31
C ASN A 21 -11.35 -0.14 3.67
N LEU A 22 -12.01 -0.94 4.52
CA LEU A 22 -11.62 -2.33 4.80
C LEU A 22 -11.62 -3.19 3.53
N LYS A 23 -12.68 -3.10 2.71
CA LYS A 23 -12.74 -3.81 1.42
C LYS A 23 -11.59 -3.43 0.49
N LYS A 24 -11.24 -2.14 0.43
CA LYS A 24 -10.10 -1.66 -0.35
C LYS A 24 -8.77 -2.21 0.17
N ALA A 25 -8.59 -2.25 1.50
CA ALA A 25 -7.39 -2.82 2.12
C ALA A 25 -7.24 -4.32 1.81
N TYR A 26 -8.32 -5.09 1.90
CA TYR A 26 -8.31 -6.50 1.49
C TYR A 26 -8.06 -6.68 -0.01
N GLY A 27 -8.58 -5.80 -0.86
CA GLY A 27 -8.30 -5.81 -2.29
C GLY A 27 -6.81 -5.60 -2.60
N PHE A 28 -6.16 -4.67 -1.89
CA PHE A 28 -4.71 -4.48 -1.96
C PHE A 28 -3.96 -5.74 -1.51
N GLN A 29 -4.28 -6.27 -0.33
CA GLN A 29 -3.63 -7.49 0.20
C GLN A 29 -3.78 -8.68 -0.76
N TYR A 30 -4.97 -8.84 -1.34
CA TYR A 30 -5.24 -9.90 -2.33
C TYR A 30 -4.40 -9.75 -3.59
N ALA A 31 -4.24 -8.52 -4.11
CA ALA A 31 -3.40 -8.28 -5.29
C ALA A 31 -1.93 -8.61 -5.04
N VAL A 32 -1.41 -8.27 -3.85
CA VAL A 32 -0.04 -8.62 -3.44
C VAL A 32 0.13 -10.15 -3.34
N ALA A 33 -0.79 -10.83 -2.65
CA ALA A 33 -0.75 -12.29 -2.50
C ALA A 33 -0.85 -13.00 -3.85
N THR A 34 -1.71 -12.53 -4.75
CA THR A 34 -1.87 -13.12 -6.10
C THR A 34 -0.57 -13.02 -6.92
N LEU A 35 0.21 -11.96 -6.75
CA LEU A 35 1.51 -11.85 -7.41
C LEU A 35 2.54 -12.83 -6.80
N GLN A 36 2.51 -13.04 -5.49
CA GLN A 36 3.38 -13.98 -4.78
C GLN A 36 3.07 -15.44 -5.11
N ASP A 37 1.79 -15.76 -5.34
CA ASP A 37 1.30 -17.09 -5.71
C ASP A 37 1.59 -17.45 -7.19
N ASN A 38 2.24 -16.57 -7.96
CA ASN A 38 2.59 -16.86 -9.34
C ASN A 38 3.58 -18.05 -9.41
N ASP A 39 3.17 -19.12 -10.10
CA ASP A 39 3.92 -20.36 -10.23
C ASP A 39 4.99 -20.35 -11.35
N GLY A 40 5.20 -19.20 -11.99
CA GLY A 40 6.19 -18.99 -13.05
C GLY A 40 5.82 -19.61 -14.39
N THR A 41 4.59 -20.09 -14.56
CA THR A 41 4.12 -20.70 -15.83
C THR A 41 3.69 -19.67 -16.88
N GLN A 42 3.70 -18.40 -16.51
CA GLN A 42 3.24 -17.29 -17.35
C GLN A 42 4.26 -16.90 -18.42
N THR A 43 3.73 -16.40 -19.54
CA THR A 43 4.56 -15.73 -20.55
C THR A 43 5.13 -14.42 -20.00
N GLU A 44 6.22 -13.94 -20.58
CA GLU A 44 6.84 -12.65 -20.21
C GLU A 44 5.83 -11.49 -20.27
N ALA A 45 4.98 -11.46 -21.31
CA ALA A 45 3.95 -10.44 -21.46
C ALA A 45 2.88 -10.49 -20.34
N GLU A 46 2.50 -11.68 -19.91
CA GLU A 46 1.58 -11.87 -18.78
C GLU A 46 2.22 -11.42 -17.46
N SER A 47 3.48 -11.78 -17.23
CA SER A 47 4.24 -11.32 -16.05
C SER A 47 4.37 -9.80 -16.00
N ILE A 48 4.70 -9.15 -17.11
CA ILE A 48 4.75 -7.67 -17.19
C ILE A 48 3.37 -7.08 -16.91
N LYS A 49 2.30 -7.65 -17.48
CA LYS A 49 0.94 -7.21 -17.23
C LYS A 49 0.56 -7.31 -15.75
N GLN A 50 0.93 -8.39 -15.07
CA GLN A 50 0.66 -8.53 -13.65
C GLN A 50 1.37 -7.47 -12.80
N ILE A 51 2.61 -7.13 -13.15
CA ILE A 51 3.36 -6.07 -12.47
C ILE A 51 2.64 -4.71 -12.65
N ILE A 52 2.21 -4.38 -13.87
CA ILE A 52 1.46 -3.15 -14.15
C ILE A 52 0.14 -3.13 -13.38
N ASP A 53 -0.60 -4.25 -13.37
CA ASP A 53 -1.88 -4.36 -12.67
C ASP A 53 -1.69 -4.22 -11.14
N LEU A 54 -0.59 -4.75 -10.58
CA LEU A 54 -0.23 -4.52 -9.17
C LEU A 54 0.07 -3.03 -8.93
N GLN A 55 0.94 -2.42 -9.73
CA GLN A 55 1.31 -0.99 -9.59
C GLN A 55 0.07 -0.10 -9.59
N ASN A 56 -0.82 -0.30 -10.56
CA ASN A 56 -2.10 0.39 -10.63
C ASN A 56 -2.97 0.14 -9.38
N THR A 57 -3.01 -1.08 -8.87
CA THR A 57 -3.78 -1.41 -7.67
C THR A 57 -3.23 -0.69 -6.43
N VAL A 58 -1.91 -0.68 -6.25
CA VAL A 58 -1.27 0.00 -5.11
C VAL A 58 -1.51 1.51 -5.18
N ILE A 59 -1.27 2.13 -6.33
CA ILE A 59 -1.46 3.57 -6.52
C ILE A 59 -2.92 3.95 -6.27
N ASN A 60 -3.86 3.26 -6.94
CA ASN A 60 -5.29 3.55 -6.77
C ASN A 60 -5.76 3.37 -5.33
N PHE A 61 -5.27 2.33 -4.63
CA PHE A 61 -5.58 2.13 -3.23
C PHE A 61 -5.18 3.33 -2.36
N VAL A 62 -3.94 3.83 -2.51
CA VAL A 62 -3.46 4.99 -1.75
C VAL A 62 -4.26 6.25 -2.10
N ILE A 63 -4.49 6.51 -3.39
CA ILE A 63 -5.27 7.65 -3.88
C ILE A 63 -6.67 7.67 -3.26
N GLU A 64 -7.37 6.54 -3.31
CA GLU A 64 -8.76 6.44 -2.90
C GLU A 64 -8.93 6.47 -1.37
N ILE A 65 -8.01 5.85 -0.62
CA ILE A 65 -8.09 5.84 0.85
C ILE A 65 -7.75 7.21 1.43
N LEU A 66 -6.68 7.84 0.95
CA LEU A 66 -6.25 9.15 1.44
C LEU A 66 -7.05 10.28 0.80
N ASN A 67 -7.84 9.97 -0.25
CA ASN A 67 -8.58 10.94 -1.04
C ASN A 67 -7.64 12.05 -1.55
N LEU A 68 -6.56 11.63 -2.22
CA LEU A 68 -5.51 12.50 -2.73
C LEU A 68 -6.05 13.44 -3.81
N LYS A 69 -5.60 14.69 -3.78
CA LYS A 69 -5.85 15.68 -4.85
C LYS A 69 -4.89 15.45 -6.00
N GLU A 70 -5.22 15.95 -7.19
CA GLU A 70 -4.40 15.81 -8.42
C GLU A 70 -2.90 16.05 -8.20
N LYS A 71 -2.53 17.11 -7.46
CA LYS A 71 -1.11 17.38 -7.13
C LYS A 71 -0.47 16.25 -6.34
N GLU A 72 -1.16 15.75 -5.30
CA GLU A 72 -0.65 14.66 -4.45
C GLU A 72 -0.65 13.32 -5.20
N GLN A 73 -1.53 13.14 -6.19
CA GLN A 73 -1.53 11.95 -7.06
C GLN A 73 -0.30 11.95 -7.97
N GLY A 74 0.00 13.08 -8.62
CA GLY A 74 1.23 13.22 -9.40
C GLY A 74 2.48 13.04 -8.54
N GLU A 75 2.51 13.60 -7.33
CA GLU A 75 3.63 13.37 -6.39
C GLU A 75 3.77 11.89 -6.00
N LEU A 76 2.66 11.16 -5.84
CA LEU A 76 2.68 9.73 -5.53
C LEU A 76 3.26 8.89 -6.67
N GLU A 77 2.93 9.21 -7.93
CA GLU A 77 3.38 8.48 -9.12
C GLU A 77 4.87 8.69 -9.42
N GLU A 78 5.47 9.78 -8.93
CA GLU A 78 6.90 10.07 -9.05
C GLU A 78 7.74 9.41 -7.93
N LEU A 79 7.12 8.73 -6.96
CA LEU A 79 7.85 8.00 -5.91
C LEU A 79 8.29 6.62 -6.41
N GLU A 80 9.37 6.10 -5.80
CA GLU A 80 9.80 4.72 -5.99
C GLU A 80 8.68 3.74 -5.63
N PHE A 81 8.49 2.71 -6.45
CA PHE A 81 7.39 1.75 -6.26
C PHE A 81 7.43 1.06 -4.89
N GLU A 82 8.63 0.78 -4.37
CA GLU A 82 8.82 0.26 -3.01
C GLU A 82 8.26 1.22 -1.95
N THR A 83 8.51 2.53 -2.09
CA THR A 83 8.00 3.56 -1.19
C THR A 83 6.47 3.60 -1.23
N VAL A 84 5.88 3.56 -2.42
CA VAL A 84 4.41 3.54 -2.60
C VAL A 84 3.79 2.28 -1.98
N THR A 85 4.45 1.14 -2.15
CA THR A 85 4.01 -0.14 -1.55
C THR A 85 4.09 -0.10 -0.02
N ASN A 86 5.16 0.46 0.54
CA ASN A 86 5.31 0.66 1.99
C ASN A 86 4.23 1.60 2.57
N ILE A 87 3.87 2.65 1.85
CA ILE A 87 2.75 3.53 2.19
C ILE A 87 1.43 2.74 2.18
N ALA A 88 1.17 1.94 1.14
CA ALA A 88 -0.03 1.13 1.04
C ALA A 88 -0.13 0.08 2.17
N MET A 89 0.97 -0.62 2.48
CA MET A 89 1.02 -1.59 3.58
C MET A 89 0.73 -0.92 4.93
N TYR A 90 1.37 0.22 5.20
CA TYR A 90 1.11 1.01 6.40
C TYR A 90 -0.38 1.40 6.53
N ILE A 91 -0.97 1.93 5.46
CA ILE A 91 -2.38 2.29 5.43
C ILE A 91 -3.28 1.06 5.68
N SER A 92 -2.96 -0.08 5.06
CA SER A 92 -3.70 -1.33 5.18
C SER A 92 -3.71 -1.85 6.63
N MET A 93 -2.56 -1.84 7.30
CA MET A 93 -2.43 -2.22 8.71
C MET A 93 -3.21 -1.28 9.64
N ARG A 94 -3.09 0.04 9.42
CA ARG A 94 -3.87 1.04 10.17
C ARG A 94 -5.38 0.86 9.98
N ILE A 95 -5.85 0.57 8.76
CA ILE A 95 -7.27 0.27 8.49
C ILE A 95 -7.72 -1.00 9.22
N SER A 96 -6.85 -2.00 9.29
CA SER A 96 -7.11 -3.27 9.98
C SER A 96 -7.15 -3.15 11.51
N GLY A 97 -6.80 -1.98 12.04
CA GLY A 97 -6.93 -1.63 13.45
C GLY A 97 -5.61 -1.52 14.20
N MET A 98 -4.48 -1.76 13.54
CA MET A 98 -3.16 -1.68 14.17
C MET A 98 -2.80 -0.22 14.50
N SER A 99 -2.08 -0.03 15.61
CA SER A 99 -1.50 1.25 16.01
C SER A 99 -0.18 1.51 15.31
N ASP A 100 0.33 2.74 15.39
CA ASP A 100 1.63 3.08 14.83
C ASP A 100 2.77 2.36 15.57
N GLU A 101 2.61 2.14 16.88
CA GLU A 101 3.57 1.40 17.71
C GLU A 101 3.65 -0.07 17.32
N GLU A 102 2.50 -0.73 17.11
CA GLU A 102 2.43 -2.14 16.69
C GLU A 102 3.09 -2.33 15.33
N ILE A 103 2.82 -1.44 14.37
CA ILE A 103 3.40 -1.52 13.02
C ILE A 103 4.91 -1.31 13.03
N ASN A 104 5.41 -0.37 13.84
CA ASN A 104 6.84 -0.14 13.95
C ASN A 104 7.56 -1.35 14.57
N GLY A 105 6.93 -2.03 15.54
CA GLY A 105 7.45 -3.28 16.11
C GLY A 105 7.61 -4.38 15.06
N THR A 106 6.62 -4.57 14.18
CA THR A 106 6.68 -5.56 13.10
C THR A 106 7.86 -5.34 12.15
N LYS A 107 8.15 -4.08 11.81
CA LYS A 107 9.29 -3.75 10.94
C LYS A 107 10.64 -4.06 11.59
N SER A 108 10.75 -3.86 12.90
CA SER A 108 11.97 -4.17 13.65
C SER A 108 12.23 -5.69 13.72
N ASP A 109 11.17 -6.49 13.88
CA ASP A 109 11.29 -7.95 13.92
C ASP A 109 11.68 -8.55 12.54
N GLU A 110 11.21 -7.95 11.43
CA GLU A 110 11.59 -8.37 10.06
C GLU A 110 13.06 -8.05 9.74
N ASP A 111 13.61 -6.94 10.23
CA ASP A 111 15.02 -6.56 10.04
C ASP A 111 15.98 -7.40 10.91
N GLU A 112 15.55 -7.87 12.10
CA GLU A 112 16.37 -8.73 12.97
C GLU A 112 16.40 -10.20 12.53
N GLY A 113 15.45 -10.65 11.71
CA GLY A 113 15.32 -12.03 11.22
C GLY A 113 16.20 -12.41 10.03
N LEU A 114 16.99 -11.47 9.48
CA LEU A 114 17.85 -11.66 8.28
C LEU A 114 19.36 -11.73 8.57
N GLN A 115 19.78 -12.10 9.79
CA GLN A 115 21.20 -12.33 10.14
C GLN A 115 21.70 -13.76 9.86
#